data_AF-A0A1Y2FU31-F1
#
_entry.id   AF-A0A1Y2FU31-F1
#
_cell.length_a   1.000
_cell.length_b   1.000
_cell.length_c   1.000
_cell.angle_alpha   90.00
_cell.angle_beta   90.00
_cell.angle_gamma   90.00
#
_symmetry.space_group_name_H-M   'P 1'
#
loop_
_entity.id
_entity.type
_entity.pdbx_description
1 polymer ?
#
loop_
_entity_poly.entity_id
_entity_poly.type
_entity_poly.pdbx_seq_one_letter_code
_entity_poly.pdbx_strand_id
1 'polypeptide(L)'
;MDPKIIGAAVGLIVLIIAFVALKPQPKPALDPVKWQKYKLVDKIVLSPNTAIYRFSIPNNAILGLPIGQHVSVSATIGGKLIQRSYTPTSSDDDKGFFDLLIKSYPTGNISKHFAGLKVGDFVDIKGPKGQMKYSNDYANAIGMIAGGTGITPMLQIIRASLKNPLDTTKLSLIYANVTHEDILLKAELDSLAAKHPERFNVYYVLNNPPDNWTGGVGFVNTAMIKEHLPAPAVDSKMLLCGPPPMMGAMKKSLDELNFEAPRTISKMADQVFLF
;
A
#
# COMPACT_ATOMS: atom_id res chain seq x y z
N MET A 1 -15.81 10.57 47.79
CA MET A 1 -14.39 10.53 47.37
C MET A 1 -13.72 11.80 47.86
N ASP A 2 -12.59 11.70 48.55
CA ASP A 2 -11.88 12.85 49.12
C ASP A 2 -11.39 13.80 47.99
N PRO A 3 -11.73 15.10 48.04
CA PRO A 3 -11.28 16.11 47.06
C PRO A 3 -9.76 16.12 46.83
N LYS A 4 -8.97 15.76 47.85
CA LYS A 4 -7.50 15.67 47.76
C LYS A 4 -7.05 14.51 46.88
N ILE A 5 -7.76 13.39 46.91
CA ILE A 5 -7.49 12.21 46.08
C ILE A 5 -7.82 12.51 44.61
N ILE A 6 -8.90 13.24 44.35
CA ILE A 6 -9.28 13.69 42.99
C ILE A 6 -8.22 14.66 42.44
N GLY A 7 -7.80 15.65 43.23
CA GLY A 7 -6.77 16.61 42.82
C GLY A 7 -5.42 15.95 42.50
N ALA A 8 -5.00 14.98 43.31
CA ALA A 8 -3.77 14.22 43.07
C ALA A 8 -3.85 13.35 41.80
N ALA A 9 -4.99 12.69 41.55
CA ALA A 9 -5.18 11.88 40.36
C ALA A 9 -5.19 12.73 39.08
N VAL A 10 -5.86 13.88 39.09
CA VAL A 10 -5.87 14.82 37.95
C VAL A 10 -4.48 15.39 37.70
N GLY A 11 -3.74 15.77 38.74
CA GLY A 11 -2.36 16.24 38.63
C GLY A 11 -1.43 15.20 38.01
N LEU A 12 -1.55 13.93 38.41
CA LEU A 12 -0.74 12.83 37.86
C LEU A 12 -1.07 12.57 36.38
N ILE A 13 -2.35 12.60 35.99
CA ILE A 13 -2.78 12.44 34.59
C ILE A 13 -2.24 13.58 33.72
N VAL A 14 -2.34 14.83 34.18
CA VAL A 14 -1.82 15.99 33.44
C VAL A 14 -0.29 15.91 33.28
N LEU A 15 0.43 15.47 34.32
CA LEU A 15 1.88 15.27 34.25
C LEU A 15 2.27 14.14 33.29
N ILE A 16 1.51 13.04 33.27
CA ILE A 16 1.74 11.94 32.31
C ILE A 16 1.46 12.41 30.89
N ILE A 17 0.36 13.13 30.64
CA ILE A 17 0.03 13.68 29.31
C ILE A 17 1.12 14.67 28.87
N ALA A 18 1.55 15.57 29.74
CA ALA A 18 2.63 16.51 29.45
C ALA A 18 3.95 15.79 29.16
N PHE A 19 4.31 14.77 29.96
CA PHE A 19 5.53 14.00 29.76
C PHE A 19 5.50 13.18 28.44
N VAL A 20 4.34 12.64 28.07
CA VAL A 20 4.14 11.94 26.79
C VAL A 20 4.18 12.93 25.61
N ALA A 21 3.58 14.10 25.75
CA ALA A 21 3.58 15.16 24.73
C ALA A 21 4.96 15.81 24.54
N LEU A 22 5.78 15.86 25.59
CA LEU A 22 7.14 16.43 25.57
C LEU A 22 8.20 15.44 25.09
N LYS A 23 7.89 14.15 24.92
CA LYS A 23 8.83 13.21 24.29
C LYS A 23 9.03 13.62 22.83
N PRO A 24 10.28 13.89 22.39
CA PRO A 24 10.53 14.21 20.99
C PRO A 24 10.09 13.03 20.13
N GLN A 25 9.07 13.26 19.30
CA GLN A 25 8.65 12.28 18.31
C GLN A 25 9.81 12.07 17.34
N PRO A 26 10.16 10.82 16.99
CA PRO A 26 11.20 10.55 16.01
C PRO A 26 10.87 11.34 14.74
N LYS A 27 11.80 12.19 14.30
CA LYS A 27 11.61 12.96 13.07
C LYS A 27 11.42 11.97 11.90
N PRO A 28 10.35 12.10 11.10
CA PRO A 28 10.16 11.32 9.89
C PRO A 28 11.42 11.27 9.04
N ALA A 29 11.80 10.09 8.56
CA ALA A 29 12.99 9.94 7.73
C ALA A 29 12.84 10.60 6.37
N LEU A 30 11.63 10.62 5.80
CA LEU A 30 11.36 11.14 4.46
C LEU A 30 11.40 12.67 4.35
N ASP A 31 11.87 13.19 3.21
CA ASP A 31 11.80 14.61 2.83
C ASP A 31 11.05 14.75 1.49
N PRO A 32 9.96 15.53 1.42
CA PRO A 32 9.11 15.58 0.23
C PRO A 32 9.75 16.36 -0.92
N VAL A 33 10.79 17.15 -0.65
CA VAL A 33 11.46 18.01 -1.62
C VAL A 33 12.82 17.43 -2.01
N LYS A 34 13.61 17.00 -1.03
CA LYS A 34 15.01 16.57 -1.21
C LYS A 34 15.12 15.06 -1.38
N TRP A 35 16.05 14.65 -2.23
CA TRP A 35 16.48 13.26 -2.32
C TRP A 35 17.34 12.91 -1.11
N GLN A 36 17.07 11.74 -0.53
CA GLN A 36 17.83 11.16 0.56
C GLN A 36 18.34 9.78 0.19
N LYS A 37 19.55 9.47 0.62
CA LYS A 37 20.20 8.19 0.35
C LYS A 37 19.92 7.21 1.47
N TYR A 38 19.43 6.03 1.11
CA TYR A 38 19.23 4.93 2.06
C TYR A 38 20.04 3.72 1.64
N LYS A 39 20.71 3.10 2.61
CA LYS A 39 21.60 1.96 2.41
C LYS A 39 20.78 0.67 2.37
N LEU A 40 20.98 -0.16 1.34
CA LEU A 40 20.46 -1.52 1.28
C LEU A 40 21.20 -2.36 2.33
N VAL A 41 20.48 -2.86 3.33
CA VAL A 41 21.06 -3.67 4.41
C VAL A 41 20.67 -5.13 4.31
N ASP A 42 19.58 -5.45 3.60
CA ASP A 42 19.18 -6.83 3.36
C ASP A 42 18.41 -6.98 2.04
N LYS A 43 18.49 -8.16 1.43
CA LYS A 43 17.80 -8.51 0.18
C LYS A 43 17.25 -9.93 0.31
N ILE A 44 15.93 -10.04 0.44
CA ILE A 44 15.22 -11.31 0.61
C ILE A 44 14.63 -11.70 -0.74
N VAL A 45 15.19 -12.72 -1.37
CA VAL A 45 14.70 -13.23 -2.67
C VAL A 45 13.47 -14.09 -2.43
N LEU A 46 12.34 -13.70 -3.04
CA LEU A 46 11.07 -14.44 -2.95
C LEU A 46 10.86 -15.37 -4.15
N SER A 47 11.29 -14.94 -5.33
CA SER A 47 11.19 -15.69 -6.58
C SER A 47 12.27 -15.21 -7.56
N PRO A 48 12.47 -15.87 -8.72
CA PRO A 48 13.51 -15.47 -9.69
C PRO A 48 13.44 -14.01 -10.14
N ASN A 49 12.24 -13.41 -10.11
CA ASN A 49 12.04 -12.02 -10.50
C ASN A 49 11.52 -11.13 -9.36
N THR A 50 11.41 -11.59 -8.12
CA THR A 50 10.84 -10.79 -7.02
C THR A 50 11.70 -10.87 -5.77
N ALA A 51 11.98 -9.72 -5.16
CA ALA A 51 12.68 -9.64 -3.88
C ALA A 51 12.16 -8.48 -3.02
N ILE A 52 12.35 -8.61 -1.72
CA ILE A 52 12.22 -7.52 -0.76
C ILE A 52 13.60 -6.89 -0.56
N TYR A 53 13.67 -5.58 -0.71
CA TYR A 53 14.86 -4.78 -0.51
C TYR A 53 14.69 -3.96 0.76
N ARG A 54 15.48 -4.27 1.79
CA ARG A 54 15.42 -3.62 3.09
C ARG A 54 16.46 -2.51 3.19
N PHE A 55 15.98 -1.30 3.42
CA PHE A 55 16.82 -0.12 3.53
C PHE A 55 16.87 0.39 4.96
N SER A 56 18.06 0.68 5.47
CA SER A 56 18.22 1.18 6.85
C SER A 56 17.78 2.63 6.98
N ILE A 57 17.05 2.93 8.05
CA ILE A 57 16.75 4.27 8.53
C ILE A 57 17.63 4.55 9.76
N PRO A 58 18.42 5.64 9.77
CA PRO A 58 19.25 5.99 10.91
C PRO A 58 18.46 6.20 12.20
N ASN A 59 19.14 6.06 13.34
CA ASN A 59 18.62 6.38 14.69
C ASN A 59 17.33 5.63 15.08
N ASN A 60 17.08 4.46 14.48
CA ASN A 60 15.87 3.67 14.72
C ASN A 60 14.57 4.50 14.50
N ALA A 61 14.62 5.47 13.57
CA ALA A 61 13.47 6.29 13.22
C ALA A 61 12.48 5.53 12.33
N ILE A 62 11.27 6.07 12.22
CA ILE A 62 10.24 5.59 11.29
C ILE A 62 10.44 6.22 9.90
N LEU A 63 9.86 5.61 8.87
CA LEU A 63 9.87 6.18 7.53
C LEU A 63 9.07 7.50 7.50
N GLY A 64 7.90 7.50 8.15
CA GLY A 64 6.99 8.64 8.21
C GLY A 64 6.21 8.81 6.91
N LEU A 65 5.64 7.72 6.42
CA LEU A 65 4.87 7.68 5.17
C LEU A 65 3.37 7.60 5.50
N PRO A 66 2.58 8.66 5.27
CA PRO A 66 1.13 8.61 5.48
C PRO A 66 0.46 7.49 4.67
N ILE A 67 -0.59 6.89 5.25
CA ILE A 67 -1.29 5.76 4.64
C ILE A 67 -1.93 6.19 3.31
N GLY A 68 -1.64 5.44 2.25
CA GLY A 68 -2.03 5.72 0.88
C GLY A 68 -0.98 6.50 0.07
N GLN A 69 0.05 7.05 0.70
CA GLN A 69 1.16 7.69 0.00
C GLN A 69 2.27 6.69 -0.35
N HIS A 70 3.13 7.08 -1.28
CA HIS A 70 4.26 6.29 -1.76
C HIS A 70 5.56 7.10 -1.73
N VAL A 71 6.68 6.42 -1.99
CA VAL A 71 7.98 7.07 -2.21
C VAL A 71 8.32 7.09 -3.69
N SER A 72 9.05 8.12 -4.12
CA SER A 72 9.73 8.12 -5.41
C SER A 72 11.14 7.58 -5.23
N VAL A 73 11.52 6.60 -6.04
CA VAL A 73 12.90 6.13 -6.17
C VAL A 73 13.48 6.67 -7.47
N SER A 74 14.77 7.03 -7.48
CA SER A 74 15.47 7.41 -8.70
C SER A 74 16.76 6.64 -8.93
N ALA A 75 17.12 6.47 -10.20
CA ALA A 75 18.43 6.00 -10.62
C ALA A 75 18.83 6.66 -11.96
N THR A 76 20.12 6.92 -12.14
CA THR A 76 20.66 7.40 -13.42
C THR A 76 20.98 6.20 -14.30
N ILE A 77 20.25 6.06 -15.42
CA ILE A 77 20.38 4.94 -16.36
C ILE A 77 20.62 5.54 -17.75
N GLY A 78 21.77 5.22 -18.36
CA GLY A 78 22.15 5.76 -19.67
C GLY A 78 22.24 7.29 -19.68
N GLY A 79 22.74 7.89 -18.59
CA GLY A 79 22.85 9.35 -18.44
C GLY A 79 21.54 10.09 -18.16
N LYS A 80 20.41 9.39 -18.07
CA LYS A 80 19.10 9.98 -17.77
C LYS A 80 18.65 9.61 -16.36
N LEU A 81 18.16 10.59 -15.60
CA LEU A 81 17.54 10.34 -14.31
C LEU A 81 16.14 9.74 -14.53
N ILE A 82 15.96 8.48 -14.14
CA ILE A 82 14.69 7.78 -14.23
C ILE A 82 14.10 7.69 -12.83
N GLN A 83 12.78 7.91 -12.71
CA GLN A 83 12.06 7.89 -11.44
C GLN A 83 10.88 6.92 -11.50
N ARG A 84 10.62 6.20 -10.41
CA ARG A 84 9.45 5.31 -10.27
C ARG A 84 8.88 5.40 -8.86
N SER A 85 7.57 5.20 -8.75
CA SER A 85 6.87 5.16 -7.47
C SER A 85 6.87 3.76 -6.89
N TYR A 86 7.08 3.65 -5.58
CA TYR A 86 6.96 2.41 -4.83
C TYR A 86 6.26 2.68 -3.51
N THR A 87 5.29 1.83 -3.16
CA THR A 87 4.72 1.80 -1.81
C THR A 87 5.47 0.75 -0.99
N PRO A 88 6.15 1.14 0.11
CA PRO A 88 6.79 0.20 1.01
C PRO A 88 5.81 -0.83 1.56
N THR A 89 6.31 -2.05 1.79
CA THR A 89 5.57 -3.13 2.47
C THR A 89 5.84 -3.16 3.96
N SER A 90 6.72 -2.30 4.48
CA SER A 90 6.82 -1.99 5.91
C SER A 90 5.88 -0.83 6.27
N SER A 91 5.68 -0.59 7.56
CA SER A 91 4.86 0.50 8.10
C SER A 91 5.64 1.34 9.11
N ASP A 92 5.02 2.40 9.65
CA ASP A 92 5.63 3.20 10.72
C ASP A 92 5.67 2.47 12.08
N ASP A 93 5.14 1.24 12.17
CA ASP A 93 5.41 0.34 13.30
C ASP A 93 6.83 -0.25 13.22
N ASP A 94 7.38 -0.35 12.00
CA ASP A 94 8.71 -0.88 11.73
C ASP A 94 9.74 0.25 11.87
N LYS A 95 10.58 0.14 12.91
CA LYS A 95 11.59 1.15 13.23
C LYS A 95 12.94 0.77 12.65
N GLY A 96 13.67 1.78 12.18
CA GLY A 96 15.05 1.63 11.72
C GLY A 96 15.21 1.03 10.32
N PHE A 97 14.13 0.70 9.62
CA PHE A 97 14.20 0.26 8.23
C PHE A 97 12.89 0.51 7.47
N PHE A 98 12.95 0.37 6.15
CA PHE A 98 11.76 0.16 5.33
C PHE A 98 12.02 -0.88 4.24
N ASP A 99 10.95 -1.57 3.82
CA ASP A 99 11.00 -2.66 2.86
C ASP A 99 10.31 -2.27 1.56
N LEU A 100 11.01 -2.43 0.43
CA LEU A 100 10.42 -2.32 -0.91
C LEU A 100 10.32 -3.72 -1.53
N LEU A 101 9.08 -4.18 -1.76
CA LEU A 101 8.83 -5.37 -2.59
C LEU A 101 8.87 -4.97 -4.06
N ILE A 102 9.82 -5.55 -4.81
CA ILE A 102 10.03 -5.19 -6.22
C ILE A 102 10.09 -6.45 -7.07
N LYS A 103 9.20 -6.48 -8.08
CA LYS A 103 9.26 -7.42 -9.20
C LYS A 103 10.09 -6.81 -10.33
N SER A 104 11.11 -7.54 -10.78
CA SER A 104 11.98 -7.19 -11.91
C SER A 104 11.36 -7.62 -13.22
N TYR A 105 11.30 -6.69 -14.16
CA TYR A 105 10.83 -6.93 -15.51
C TYR A 105 12.01 -6.83 -16.50
N PRO A 106 12.10 -7.70 -17.52
CA PRO A 106 13.19 -7.66 -18.49
C PRO A 106 13.37 -6.29 -19.19
N THR A 107 12.26 -5.62 -19.47
CA THR A 107 12.19 -4.28 -20.09
C THR A 107 12.09 -3.15 -19.06
N GLY A 108 12.16 -3.46 -17.77
CA GLY A 108 12.01 -2.48 -16.69
C GLY A 108 13.33 -1.77 -16.37
N ASN A 109 13.31 -0.43 -16.34
CA ASN A 109 14.51 0.36 -16.04
C ASN A 109 14.91 0.26 -14.56
N ILE A 110 14.12 0.86 -13.66
CA ILE A 110 14.42 0.89 -12.22
C ILE A 110 14.36 -0.52 -11.62
N SER A 111 13.40 -1.35 -12.00
CA SER A 111 13.30 -2.70 -11.46
C SER A 111 14.51 -3.60 -11.81
N LYS A 112 15.16 -3.38 -12.96
CA LYS A 112 16.40 -4.06 -13.32
C LYS A 112 17.61 -3.48 -12.58
N HIS A 113 17.63 -2.17 -12.37
CA HIS A 113 18.61 -1.52 -11.50
C HIS A 113 18.58 -2.13 -10.08
N PHE A 114 17.40 -2.28 -9.49
CA PHE A 114 17.22 -2.94 -8.19
C PHE A 114 17.71 -4.38 -8.18
N ALA A 115 17.41 -5.17 -9.22
CA ALA A 115 17.87 -6.55 -9.31
C ALA A 115 19.40 -6.70 -9.19
N GLY A 116 20.14 -5.70 -9.69
CA GLY A 116 21.60 -5.63 -9.63
C GLY A 116 22.18 -5.09 -8.32
N LEU A 117 21.37 -4.51 -7.42
CA LEU A 117 21.85 -3.98 -6.14
C LEU A 117 22.40 -5.10 -5.24
N LYS A 118 23.48 -4.78 -4.55
CA LYS A 118 24.14 -5.58 -3.53
C LYS A 118 23.96 -4.93 -2.17
N VAL A 119 23.91 -5.75 -1.11
CA VAL A 119 23.92 -5.22 0.26
C VAL A 119 25.13 -4.31 0.44
N GLY A 120 24.91 -3.13 0.98
CA GLY A 120 25.90 -2.05 1.05
C GLY A 120 25.64 -0.90 0.08
N ASP A 121 24.94 -1.14 -1.03
CA ASP A 121 24.60 -0.11 -2.02
C ASP A 121 23.58 0.89 -1.47
N PHE A 122 23.41 2.01 -2.17
CA PHE A 122 22.48 3.07 -1.80
C PHE A 122 21.48 3.37 -2.92
N VAL A 123 20.29 3.81 -2.54
CA VAL A 123 19.27 4.33 -3.45
C VAL A 123 18.83 5.73 -3.01
N ASP A 124 18.52 6.58 -3.99
CA ASP A 124 17.96 7.90 -3.77
C ASP A 124 16.43 7.81 -3.69
N ILE A 125 15.88 8.22 -2.55
CA ILE A 125 14.45 8.21 -2.22
C ILE A 125 13.98 9.64 -1.91
N LYS A 126 12.76 9.96 -2.34
CA LYS A 126 12.07 11.21 -2.01
C LYS A 126 10.62 10.91 -1.68
N GLY A 127 10.07 11.53 -0.65
CA GLY A 127 8.71 11.25 -0.20
C GLY A 127 8.31 12.05 1.03
N PRO A 128 7.07 11.97 1.48
CA PRO A 128 5.99 11.21 0.86
C PRO A 128 5.45 11.87 -0.43
N LYS A 129 4.84 11.07 -1.30
CA LYS A 129 4.21 11.48 -2.58
C LYS A 129 2.84 10.83 -2.75
N GLY A 130 2.01 11.43 -3.59
CA GLY A 130 0.64 10.96 -3.87
C GLY A 130 -0.43 11.76 -3.12
N GLN A 131 -1.65 11.74 -3.66
CA GLN A 131 -2.79 12.49 -3.11
C GLN A 131 -3.59 11.69 -2.09
N MET A 132 -3.51 10.35 -2.12
CA MET A 132 -4.24 9.50 -1.19
C MET A 132 -3.72 9.69 0.23
N LYS A 133 -4.64 9.92 1.16
CA LYS A 133 -4.41 9.99 2.60
C LYS A 133 -5.57 9.30 3.30
N TYR A 134 -5.41 8.01 3.54
CA TYR A 134 -6.46 7.20 4.15
C TYR A 134 -6.67 7.57 5.62
N SER A 135 -7.92 7.60 6.03
CA SER A 135 -8.41 7.70 7.40
C SER A 135 -9.71 6.89 7.52
N ASN A 136 -10.13 6.55 8.74
CA ASN A 136 -11.31 5.70 8.97
C ASN A 136 -12.66 6.36 8.65
N ASP A 137 -12.66 7.62 8.23
CA ASP A 137 -13.80 8.39 7.70
C ASP A 137 -13.76 8.53 6.17
N TYR A 138 -12.79 7.89 5.50
CA TYR A 138 -12.60 8.02 4.05
C TYR A 138 -13.80 7.46 3.24
N ALA A 139 -14.33 6.31 3.65
CA ALA A 139 -15.45 5.61 3.00
C ALA A 139 -16.03 4.54 3.92
N ASN A 140 -17.29 4.17 3.72
CA ASN A 140 -17.89 3.01 4.40
C ASN A 140 -17.48 1.70 3.74
N ALA A 141 -17.32 1.70 2.41
CA ALA A 141 -16.88 0.54 1.65
C ALA A 141 -15.82 0.93 0.60
N ILE A 142 -14.80 0.09 0.46
CA ILE A 142 -13.72 0.29 -0.51
C ILE A 142 -13.55 -0.98 -1.33
N GLY A 143 -13.81 -0.86 -2.63
CA GLY A 143 -13.42 -1.85 -3.62
C GLY A 143 -12.00 -1.56 -4.12
N MET A 144 -11.17 -2.59 -4.21
CA MET A 144 -9.78 -2.50 -4.65
C MET A 144 -9.57 -3.44 -5.82
N ILE A 145 -8.89 -2.96 -6.86
CA ILE A 145 -8.49 -3.78 -8.01
C ILE A 145 -7.00 -3.62 -8.19
N ALA A 146 -6.25 -4.70 -7.93
CA ALA A 146 -4.80 -4.72 -7.99
C ALA A 146 -4.30 -5.70 -9.06
N GLY A 147 -3.23 -5.33 -9.76
CA GLY A 147 -2.51 -6.20 -10.69
C GLY A 147 -1.04 -6.32 -10.35
N GLY A 148 -0.53 -7.53 -10.14
CA GLY A 148 0.89 -7.77 -9.84
C GLY A 148 1.39 -6.94 -8.65
N THR A 149 2.40 -6.09 -8.86
CA THR A 149 2.96 -5.22 -7.81
C THR A 149 2.03 -4.09 -7.35
N GLY A 150 0.89 -3.87 -8.01
CA GLY A 150 -0.13 -2.92 -7.58
C GLY A 150 -0.81 -3.29 -6.26
N ILE A 151 -0.49 -4.44 -5.67
CA ILE A 151 -0.99 -4.87 -4.36
C ILE A 151 -0.45 -4.02 -3.20
N THR A 152 0.75 -3.44 -3.31
CA THR A 152 1.40 -2.76 -2.18
C THR A 152 0.65 -1.51 -1.68
N PRO A 153 0.11 -0.59 -2.53
CA PRO A 153 -0.76 0.48 -2.04
C PRO A 153 -2.06 -0.05 -1.39
N MET A 154 -2.63 -1.14 -1.91
CA MET A 154 -3.84 -1.73 -1.34
C MET A 154 -3.57 -2.31 0.05
N LEU A 155 -2.50 -3.09 0.18
CA LEU A 155 -2.11 -3.71 1.44
C LEU A 155 -1.82 -2.68 2.53
N GLN A 156 -1.23 -1.53 2.18
CA GLN A 156 -0.99 -0.44 3.12
C GLN A 156 -2.30 0.06 3.75
N ILE A 157 -3.35 0.24 2.95
CA ILE A 157 -4.68 0.66 3.42
C ILE A 157 -5.36 -0.48 4.18
N ILE A 158 -5.33 -1.71 3.66
CA ILE A 158 -5.95 -2.88 4.30
C ILE A 158 -5.40 -3.07 5.72
N ARG A 159 -4.07 -3.05 5.88
CA ARG A 159 -3.44 -3.19 7.21
C ARG A 159 -3.83 -2.06 8.15
N ALA A 160 -3.78 -0.81 7.68
CA ALA A 160 -4.12 0.34 8.51
C ALA A 160 -5.57 0.27 9.02
N SER A 161 -6.50 -0.07 8.13
CA SER A 161 -7.93 -0.17 8.42
C SER A 161 -8.27 -1.35 9.34
N LEU A 162 -7.68 -2.53 9.10
CA LEU A 162 -7.97 -3.72 9.91
C LEU A 162 -7.29 -3.69 11.29
N LYS A 163 -6.16 -2.99 11.41
CA LYS A 163 -5.47 -2.80 12.70
C LYS A 163 -6.22 -1.84 13.62
N ASN A 164 -6.96 -0.86 13.08
CA ASN A 164 -7.67 0.13 13.87
C ASN A 164 -9.04 -0.42 14.35
N PRO A 165 -9.25 -0.62 15.67
CA PRO A 165 -10.52 -1.14 16.18
C PRO A 165 -11.69 -0.16 16.04
N LEU A 166 -11.43 1.13 15.81
CA LEU A 166 -12.45 2.17 15.57
C LEU A 166 -12.78 2.35 14.09
N ASP A 167 -12.09 1.64 13.21
CA ASP A 167 -12.37 1.65 11.79
C ASP A 167 -13.44 0.60 11.48
N THR A 168 -14.48 0.99 10.75
CA THR A 168 -15.59 0.10 10.38
C THR A 168 -15.66 -0.13 8.87
N THR A 169 -14.69 0.41 8.11
CA THR A 169 -14.63 0.30 6.65
C THR A 169 -14.65 -1.15 6.22
N LYS A 170 -15.51 -1.47 5.25
CA LYS A 170 -15.56 -2.75 4.55
C LYS A 170 -14.65 -2.72 3.34
N LEU A 171 -13.78 -3.72 3.20
CA LEU A 171 -12.75 -3.79 2.19
C LEU A 171 -12.99 -5.01 1.30
N SER A 172 -12.93 -4.83 -0.01
CA SER A 172 -13.04 -5.94 -0.97
C SER A 172 -11.96 -5.78 -2.04
N LEU A 173 -11.19 -6.83 -2.28
CA LEU A 173 -10.05 -6.81 -3.19
C LEU A 173 -10.26 -7.84 -4.30
N ILE A 174 -10.23 -7.41 -5.56
CA ILE A 174 -9.91 -8.28 -6.70
C ILE A 174 -8.42 -8.16 -6.98
N TYR A 175 -7.69 -9.29 -6.88
CA TYR A 175 -6.25 -9.33 -7.12
C TYR A 175 -5.89 -10.23 -8.30
N ALA A 176 -5.37 -9.62 -9.36
CA ALA A 176 -5.11 -10.26 -10.65
C ALA A 176 -3.62 -10.49 -10.91
N ASN A 177 -3.28 -11.72 -11.31
CA ASN A 177 -1.92 -12.15 -11.63
C ASN A 177 -1.92 -13.12 -12.84
N VAL A 178 -0.74 -13.42 -13.40
CA VAL A 178 -0.65 -14.33 -14.54
C VAL A 178 -0.77 -15.78 -14.06
N THR A 179 0.12 -16.22 -13.18
CA THR A 179 0.08 -17.57 -12.57
C THR A 179 -0.13 -17.49 -11.05
N HIS A 180 -0.36 -18.64 -10.41
CA HIS A 180 -0.51 -18.73 -8.96
C HIS A 180 0.76 -18.28 -8.21
N GLU A 181 1.93 -18.59 -8.73
CA GLU A 181 3.24 -18.23 -8.15
C GLU A 181 3.51 -16.72 -8.21
N ASP A 182 2.80 -16.01 -9.09
CA ASP A 182 2.90 -14.56 -9.21
C ASP A 182 2.11 -13.81 -8.13
N ILE A 183 1.29 -14.48 -7.32
CA ILE A 183 0.46 -13.84 -6.28
C ILE A 183 1.35 -13.41 -5.11
N LEU A 184 1.70 -12.12 -5.11
CA LEU A 184 2.54 -11.53 -4.07
C LEU A 184 1.76 -11.41 -2.76
N LEU A 185 2.42 -11.71 -1.64
CA LEU A 185 1.87 -11.52 -0.29
C LEU A 185 0.58 -12.34 -0.04
N LYS A 186 0.36 -13.43 -0.78
CA LYS A 186 -0.85 -14.26 -0.70
C LYS A 186 -1.14 -14.74 0.72
N ALA A 187 -0.16 -15.35 1.39
CA ALA A 187 -0.34 -15.90 2.74
C ALA A 187 -0.76 -14.83 3.76
N GLU A 188 -0.29 -13.61 3.59
CA GLU A 188 -0.69 -12.50 4.45
C GLU A 188 -2.13 -12.04 4.14
N LEU A 189 -2.47 -11.87 2.86
CA LEU A 189 -3.83 -11.51 2.45
C LEU A 189 -4.85 -12.55 2.92
N ASP A 190 -4.54 -13.84 2.75
CA ASP A 190 -5.37 -14.95 3.24
C ASP A 190 -5.53 -14.88 4.77
N SER A 191 -4.43 -14.63 5.51
CA SER A 191 -4.49 -14.49 6.96
C SER A 191 -5.32 -13.28 7.41
N LEU A 192 -5.23 -12.15 6.71
CA LEU A 192 -6.02 -10.96 7.02
C LEU A 192 -7.50 -11.20 6.77
N ALA A 193 -7.84 -11.84 5.65
CA ALA A 193 -9.23 -12.18 5.32
C ALA A 193 -9.82 -13.16 6.35
N ALA A 194 -9.05 -14.20 6.73
CA ALA A 194 -9.49 -15.17 7.72
C ALA A 194 -9.68 -14.58 9.13
N LYS A 195 -8.86 -13.59 9.51
CA LYS A 195 -8.97 -12.90 10.82
C LYS A 195 -10.08 -11.85 10.85
N HIS A 196 -10.48 -11.32 9.70
CA HIS A 196 -11.45 -10.23 9.58
C HIS A 196 -12.53 -10.52 8.52
N PRO A 197 -13.24 -11.66 8.58
CA PRO A 197 -14.13 -12.10 7.50
C PRO A 197 -15.32 -11.15 7.25
N GLU A 198 -15.76 -10.42 8.28
CA GLU A 198 -16.85 -9.43 8.17
C GLU A 198 -16.40 -8.10 7.53
N ARG A 199 -15.09 -7.85 7.44
CA ARG A 199 -14.52 -6.56 7.03
C ARG A 199 -13.59 -6.65 5.82
N PHE A 200 -13.00 -7.79 5.52
CA PHE A 200 -12.08 -7.92 4.39
C PHE A 200 -12.28 -9.22 3.61
N ASN A 201 -12.57 -9.07 2.32
CA ASN A 201 -12.66 -10.16 1.37
C ASN A 201 -11.63 -9.98 0.25
N VAL A 202 -11.04 -11.07 -0.20
CA VAL A 202 -10.13 -11.10 -1.35
C VAL A 202 -10.58 -12.16 -2.36
N TYR A 203 -10.68 -11.75 -3.62
CA TYR A 203 -10.97 -12.60 -4.76
C TYR A 203 -9.78 -12.57 -5.72
N TYR A 204 -9.21 -13.74 -5.97
CA TYR A 204 -8.04 -13.88 -6.84
C TYR A 204 -8.46 -14.20 -8.27
N VAL A 205 -7.77 -13.63 -9.25
CA VAL A 205 -8.00 -13.85 -10.68
C VAL A 205 -6.69 -14.19 -11.38
N LEU A 206 -6.66 -15.30 -12.12
CA LEU A 206 -5.46 -15.78 -12.82
C LEU A 206 -5.68 -15.93 -14.32
N ASN A 207 -4.70 -15.51 -15.12
CA ASN A 207 -4.71 -15.81 -16.56
C ASN A 207 -4.46 -17.30 -16.83
N ASN A 208 -3.48 -17.88 -16.12
CA ASN A 208 -2.99 -19.24 -16.28
C ASN A 208 -3.13 -19.97 -14.92
N PRO A 209 -4.36 -20.36 -14.53
CA PRO A 209 -4.59 -21.03 -13.25
C PRO A 209 -4.10 -22.48 -13.24
N PRO A 210 -3.80 -23.06 -12.06
CA PRO A 210 -3.66 -24.51 -11.90
C PRO A 210 -5.02 -25.23 -12.03
N ASP A 211 -5.01 -26.55 -12.27
CA ASP A 211 -6.21 -27.35 -12.53
C ASP A 211 -7.30 -27.27 -11.44
N ASN A 212 -6.91 -27.06 -10.18
CA ASN A 212 -7.80 -26.99 -9.02
C ASN A 212 -8.17 -25.55 -8.60
N TRP A 213 -8.01 -24.58 -9.50
CA TRP A 213 -8.30 -23.18 -9.21
C TRP A 213 -9.80 -22.90 -9.09
N THR A 214 -10.18 -22.24 -8.00
CA THR A 214 -11.57 -21.86 -7.71
C THR A 214 -11.84 -20.37 -7.83
N GLY A 215 -10.81 -19.57 -8.17
CA GLY A 215 -10.94 -18.13 -8.36
C GLY A 215 -11.32 -17.76 -9.80
N GLY A 216 -11.22 -16.47 -10.11
CA GLY A 216 -11.49 -15.98 -11.45
C GLY A 216 -10.44 -16.46 -12.45
N VAL A 217 -10.87 -16.67 -13.70
CA VAL A 217 -10.00 -17.09 -14.80
C VAL A 217 -10.01 -16.04 -15.90
N GLY A 218 -8.82 -15.75 -16.46
CA GLY A 218 -8.62 -14.76 -17.51
C GLY A 218 -8.35 -13.37 -16.96
N PHE A 219 -8.92 -12.35 -17.62
CA PHE A 219 -8.82 -10.97 -17.16
C PHE A 219 -10.00 -10.63 -16.24
N VAL A 220 -9.76 -9.70 -15.30
CA VAL A 220 -10.85 -9.09 -14.53
C VAL A 220 -11.87 -8.49 -15.50
N ASN A 221 -13.14 -8.75 -15.26
CA ASN A 221 -14.24 -8.30 -16.11
C ASN A 221 -15.37 -7.66 -15.28
N THR A 222 -16.33 -7.05 -15.97
CA THR A 222 -17.46 -6.32 -15.37
C THR A 222 -18.30 -7.20 -14.45
N ALA A 223 -18.47 -8.49 -14.76
CA ALA A 223 -19.23 -9.42 -13.92
C ALA A 223 -18.52 -9.68 -12.59
N MET A 224 -17.21 -9.95 -12.62
CA MET A 224 -16.40 -10.15 -11.41
C MET A 224 -16.42 -8.91 -10.50
N ILE A 225 -16.32 -7.71 -11.08
CA ILE A 225 -16.40 -6.45 -10.32
C ILE A 225 -17.76 -6.33 -9.64
N LYS A 226 -18.85 -6.55 -10.39
CA LYS A 226 -20.21 -6.48 -9.86
C LYS A 226 -20.48 -7.48 -8.74
N GLU A 227 -19.88 -8.67 -8.82
CA GLU A 227 -20.07 -9.74 -7.84
C GLU A 227 -19.26 -9.51 -6.55
N HIS A 228 -18.00 -9.05 -6.67
CA HIS A 228 -17.06 -9.07 -5.55
C HIS A 228 -16.74 -7.69 -4.96
N LEU A 229 -17.11 -6.59 -5.61
CA LEU A 229 -16.79 -5.23 -5.16
C LEU A 229 -18.07 -4.44 -4.85
N PRO A 230 -18.00 -3.40 -4.00
CA PRO A 230 -19.16 -2.57 -3.69
C PRO A 230 -19.74 -1.92 -4.95
N ALA A 231 -21.07 -1.76 -4.99
CA ALA A 231 -21.76 -0.98 -6.01
C ALA A 231 -21.43 0.52 -5.88
N PRO A 232 -21.63 1.33 -6.94
CA PRO A 232 -21.45 2.78 -6.82
C PRO A 232 -22.43 3.37 -5.80
N ALA A 233 -21.88 4.05 -4.80
CA ALA A 233 -22.61 4.81 -3.79
C ALA A 233 -21.78 6.02 -3.36
N VAL A 234 -22.41 6.97 -2.64
CA VAL A 234 -21.76 8.20 -2.16
C VAL A 234 -20.60 7.91 -1.21
N ASP A 235 -20.76 6.89 -0.39
CA ASP A 235 -19.83 6.44 0.66
C ASP A 235 -19.00 5.23 0.24
N SER A 236 -19.03 4.86 -1.04
CA SER A 236 -18.24 3.75 -1.61
C SER A 236 -17.16 4.28 -2.54
N LYS A 237 -15.95 3.72 -2.41
CA LYS A 237 -14.77 4.13 -3.19
C LYS A 237 -14.15 2.95 -3.93
N MET A 238 -13.58 3.23 -5.10
CA MET A 238 -12.82 2.27 -5.89
C MET A 238 -11.36 2.70 -5.96
N LEU A 239 -10.45 1.78 -5.66
CA LEU A 239 -9.00 1.98 -5.68
C LEU A 239 -8.35 1.07 -6.72
N LEU A 240 -7.60 1.64 -7.66
CA LEU A 240 -7.00 0.88 -8.76
C LEU A 240 -5.49 1.07 -8.79
N CYS A 241 -4.75 -0.04 -8.93
CA CYS A 241 -3.32 -0.01 -9.21
C CYS A 241 -2.88 -1.25 -9.99
N GLY A 242 -2.26 -1.07 -11.15
CA GLY A 242 -1.81 -2.18 -11.98
C GLY A 242 -1.19 -1.74 -13.30
N PRO A 243 -0.87 -2.70 -14.19
CA PRO A 243 -0.31 -2.40 -15.50
C PRO A 243 -1.24 -1.51 -16.35
N PRO A 244 -0.71 -0.63 -17.23
CA PRO A 244 -1.55 0.29 -18.01
C PRO A 244 -2.69 -0.36 -18.80
N PRO A 245 -2.52 -1.55 -19.45
CA PRO A 245 -3.63 -2.22 -20.13
C PRO A 245 -4.77 -2.61 -19.19
N MET A 246 -4.43 -3.11 -18.00
CA MET A 246 -5.41 -3.43 -16.96
C MET A 246 -6.13 -2.17 -16.49
N MET A 247 -5.39 -1.09 -16.21
CA MET A 247 -5.98 0.19 -15.79
C MET A 247 -6.97 0.73 -16.83
N GLY A 248 -6.67 0.61 -18.13
CA GLY A 248 -7.58 0.99 -19.20
C GLY A 248 -8.86 0.15 -19.22
N ALA A 249 -8.73 -1.17 -19.13
CA ALA A 249 -9.87 -2.08 -19.09
C ALA A 249 -10.77 -1.84 -17.87
N MET A 250 -10.19 -1.67 -16.68
CA MET A 250 -10.95 -1.47 -15.44
C MET A 250 -11.72 -0.16 -15.43
N LYS A 251 -11.17 0.92 -16.02
CA LYS A 251 -11.92 2.17 -16.21
C LYS A 251 -13.19 1.96 -17.04
N LYS A 252 -13.10 1.18 -18.13
CA LYS A 252 -14.25 0.85 -18.97
C LYS A 252 -15.29 0.02 -18.21
N SER A 253 -14.86 -1.02 -17.49
CA SER A 253 -15.79 -1.84 -16.71
C SER A 253 -16.46 -1.07 -15.58
N LEU A 254 -15.77 -0.11 -14.95
CA LEU A 254 -16.37 0.75 -13.92
C LEU A 254 -17.37 1.75 -14.53
N ASP A 255 -17.08 2.29 -15.71
CA ASP A 255 -18.02 3.13 -16.47
C ASP A 255 -19.31 2.36 -16.83
N GLU A 256 -19.19 1.12 -17.31
CA GLU A 256 -20.33 0.21 -17.56
C GLU A 256 -21.18 -0.07 -16.31
N LEU A 257 -20.57 0.05 -15.12
CA LEU A 257 -21.25 -0.11 -13.82
C LEU A 257 -21.73 1.21 -13.22
N ASN A 258 -21.63 2.33 -13.95
CA ASN A 258 -22.03 3.68 -13.54
C ASN A 258 -21.21 4.29 -12.40
N PHE A 259 -19.93 3.95 -12.29
CA PHE A 259 -19.01 4.72 -11.44
C PHE A 259 -18.62 6.04 -12.12
N GLU A 260 -18.34 7.07 -11.33
CA GLU A 260 -17.80 8.33 -11.83
C GLU A 260 -16.44 8.11 -12.51
N ALA A 261 -16.29 8.70 -13.70
CA ALA A 261 -15.04 8.61 -14.45
C ALA A 261 -13.86 9.19 -13.63
N PRO A 262 -12.74 8.45 -13.49
CA PRO A 262 -11.60 8.93 -12.72
C PRO A 262 -10.90 10.09 -13.43
N ARG A 263 -10.37 11.02 -12.64
CA ARG A 263 -9.52 12.11 -13.12
C ARG A 263 -8.17 11.59 -13.58
N THR A 264 -7.50 12.35 -14.46
CA THR A 264 -6.10 12.07 -14.86
C THR A 264 -5.15 12.05 -13.66
N ILE A 265 -5.40 12.96 -12.70
CA ILE A 265 -4.73 12.99 -11.40
C ILE A 265 -5.82 12.83 -10.35
N SER A 266 -5.84 11.69 -9.69
CA SER A 266 -6.88 11.39 -8.71
C SER A 266 -6.81 12.32 -7.50
N LYS A 267 -7.99 12.68 -7.00
CA LYS A 267 -8.19 13.43 -5.76
C LYS A 267 -8.91 12.56 -4.74
N MET A 268 -8.74 12.88 -3.46
CA MET A 268 -9.40 12.16 -2.36
C MET A 268 -10.93 12.04 -2.53
N ALA A 269 -11.57 13.08 -3.05
CA ALA A 269 -13.02 13.11 -3.24
C ALA A 269 -13.51 12.19 -4.39
N ASP A 270 -12.64 11.74 -5.29
CA ASP A 270 -13.05 10.93 -6.44
C ASP A 270 -13.69 9.63 -6.00
N GLN A 271 -14.74 9.18 -6.68
CA GLN A 271 -15.30 7.84 -6.43
C GLN A 271 -14.31 6.74 -6.86
N VAL A 272 -13.57 6.98 -7.95
CA VAL A 272 -12.53 6.09 -8.46
C VAL A 272 -11.16 6.76 -8.35
N PHE A 273 -10.30 6.22 -7.50
CA PHE A 273 -8.94 6.69 -7.27
C PHE A 273 -7.93 5.75 -7.93
N LEU A 274 -7.02 6.34 -8.72
CA LEU A 274 -5.93 5.65 -9.40
C LEU A 274 -4.62 5.97 -8.68
N PHE A 275 -3.89 4.94 -8.28
CA PHE A 275 -2.55 5.09 -7.68
C PHE A 275 -1.45 5.34 -8.72
#